data_AF-A0A5D2Y8P6-F1
#
_entry.id   AF-A0A5D2Y8P6-F1
#
_cell.length_a   1.000
_cell.length_b   1.000
_cell.length_c   1.000
_cell.angle_alpha   90.00
_cell.angle_beta   90.00
_cell.angle_gamma   90.00
#
_symmetry.space_group_name_H-M   'P 1'
#
loop_
_entity.id
_entity.type
_entity.pdbx_description
1 polymer ?
#
loop_
_entity_poly.entity_id
_entity_poly.type
_entity_poly.pdbx_seq_one_letter_code
_entity_poly.pdbx_strand_id
1 'polypeptide(L)'
;MLLRIRSRDGLERVQVGGPHVSISQLKALIESQFQIPIHNQTLSTDRNLLLAKTPADLLRFTDMSDPSRPLSSLNLSHGSVVFLYYQGERTVRGGPPVCPAGSFGRKMTMDDLIAKQTRITRQESPHCDSVSFDRDSANAFQRYVNETLVFAVKRGGFMYGTVSEEGRVEVDFIYEPPQQGMEDDLILLRDPEEEKLVDAIAAGLGRKRVGFIFTQTIMQDKKDYNFSNKEVLQAAELHAESGLKEWVTVVVKLEATEDGDADVHFEAFQMSDMCVKLFKEGWFVTEFGEDDDPKLSKMKKEVVVGGKDVKEVDNDFFLVVVKIIDHQGPLSSTFPIENRNNLVTMRTLKNHLDRTKSLPFVKRIADFHLLLFLAMSHGLGSDVPALAECVSTETAVPEGYQLLIESMANTS
;
A
#
# COMPACT_ATOMS: atom_id res chain seq x y z
N MET A 1 -1.42 57.00 28.29
CA MET A 1 -2.45 55.99 28.62
C MET A 1 -2.29 54.80 27.70
N LEU A 2 -2.73 53.61 28.10
CA LEU A 2 -2.64 52.40 27.29
C LEU A 2 -3.99 52.16 26.60
N LEU A 3 -4.00 51.99 25.28
CA LEU A 3 -5.19 51.61 24.53
C LEU A 3 -5.05 50.16 24.05
N ARG A 4 -6.16 49.44 23.98
CA ARG A 4 -6.21 48.08 23.45
C ARG A 4 -6.80 48.13 22.04
N ILE A 5 -6.00 47.81 21.04
CA ILE A 5 -6.43 47.81 19.64
C ILE A 5 -6.92 46.39 19.29
N ARG A 6 -8.21 46.26 19.00
CA ARG A 6 -8.81 45.00 18.56
C ARG A 6 -8.92 45.01 17.04
N SER A 7 -8.24 44.07 16.39
CA SER A 7 -8.31 43.83 14.95
C SER A 7 -8.75 42.40 14.65
N ARG A 8 -8.78 42.03 13.37
CA ARG A 8 -9.01 40.64 12.93
C ARG A 8 -7.94 39.67 13.43
N ASP A 9 -6.73 40.17 13.67
CA ASP A 9 -5.57 39.37 14.08
C ASP A 9 -5.49 39.16 15.60
N GLY A 10 -6.29 39.90 16.39
CA GLY A 10 -6.29 39.77 17.84
C GLY A 10 -6.38 41.11 18.57
N LEU A 11 -5.93 41.11 19.82
CA LEU A 11 -5.94 42.27 20.70
C LEU A 11 -4.49 42.68 21.02
N GLU A 12 -4.06 43.81 20.49
CA GLU A 12 -2.73 44.37 20.73
C GLU A 12 -2.84 45.63 21.59
N ARG A 13 -1.72 46.09 22.17
CA ARG A 13 -1.70 47.22 23.11
C ARG A 13 -0.83 48.34 22.55
N VAL A 14 -1.35 49.56 22.53
CA VAL A 14 -0.63 50.77 22.10
C VAL A 14 -0.53 51.74 23.27
N GLN A 15 0.70 52.14 23.61
CA GLN A 15 0.94 53.20 24.57
C GLN A 15 0.80 54.56 23.87
N VAL A 16 -0.17 55.38 24.29
CA VAL A 16 -0.36 56.74 23.78
C VAL A 16 0.08 57.78 24.82
N GLY A 17 0.66 58.89 24.37
CA GLY A 17 1.28 59.93 25.22
C GLY A 17 0.33 60.70 26.14
N GLY A 18 -0.99 60.47 26.09
CA GLY A 18 -1.98 61.16 26.93
C GLY A 18 -3.37 61.22 26.27
N PRO A 19 -4.38 61.82 26.94
CA PRO A 19 -5.74 61.95 26.40
C PRO A 19 -5.87 63.03 25.31
N HIS A 20 -4.89 63.94 25.19
CA HIS A 20 -4.87 65.02 24.19
C HIS A 20 -4.24 64.63 22.85
N VAL A 21 -3.81 63.38 22.71
CA VAL A 21 -3.27 62.85 21.45
C VAL A 21 -4.38 62.87 20.39
N SER A 22 -4.05 63.28 19.17
CA SER A 22 -4.99 63.30 18.05
C SER A 22 -5.17 61.90 17.44
N ILE A 23 -6.25 61.72 16.68
CA ILE A 23 -6.48 60.48 15.94
C ILE A 23 -5.37 60.24 14.90
N SER A 24 -4.85 61.29 14.25
CA SER A 24 -3.70 61.16 13.34
C SER A 24 -2.44 60.61 14.02
N GLN A 25 -2.16 61.07 15.25
CA GLN A 25 -1.03 60.56 16.05
C GLN A 25 -1.25 59.11 16.48
N LEU A 26 -2.49 58.72 16.82
CA LEU A 26 -2.83 57.32 17.09
C LEU A 26 -2.61 56.44 15.85
N LYS A 27 -3.02 56.89 14.66
CA LYS A 27 -2.80 56.16 13.40
C LYS A 27 -1.31 55.98 13.09
N ALA A 28 -0.49 57.00 13.34
CA ALA A 28 0.96 56.92 13.18
C ALA A 28 1.61 55.93 14.18
N LEU A 29 1.13 55.89 15.43
CA LEU A 29 1.58 54.89 16.41
C LEU A 29 1.22 53.47 16.00
N ILE A 30 0.02 53.27 15.44
CA ILE A 30 -0.42 51.98 14.88
C ILE A 30 0.44 51.59 13.69
N GLU A 31 0.75 52.51 12.77
CA GLU A 31 1.63 52.21 11.63
C GLU A 31 3.03 51.79 12.09
N SER A 32 3.61 52.53 13.04
CA SER A 32 4.94 52.24 13.58
C SER A 32 5.01 50.91 14.34
N GLN A 33 4.01 50.58 15.16
CA GLN A 33 4.02 49.39 16.01
C GLN A 33 3.49 48.14 15.30
N PHE A 34 2.46 48.30 14.46
CA PHE A 34 1.69 47.20 13.87
C PHE A 34 1.92 47.03 12.38
N GLN A 35 2.71 47.91 11.75
CA GLN A 35 3.09 47.88 10.33
C GLN A 35 1.88 47.96 9.39
N ILE A 36 0.80 48.62 9.83
CA ILE A 36 -0.41 48.83 9.03
C ILE A 36 -0.36 50.25 8.47
N PRO A 37 -0.29 50.43 7.14
CA PRO A 37 -0.21 51.76 6.54
C PRO A 37 -1.39 52.65 6.92
N ILE A 38 -1.16 53.93 7.22
CA ILE A 38 -2.20 54.87 7.68
C ILE A 38 -3.42 54.91 6.74
N HIS A 39 -3.20 54.84 5.42
CA HIS A 39 -4.26 54.87 4.41
C HIS A 39 -5.17 53.63 4.43
N ASN A 40 -4.70 52.52 5.03
CA ASN A 40 -5.47 51.29 5.19
C ASN A 40 -6.15 51.19 6.57
N GLN A 41 -5.97 52.18 7.46
CA GLN A 41 -6.53 52.13 8.81
C GLN A 41 -7.89 52.82 8.90
N THR A 42 -8.92 52.03 9.20
CA THR A 42 -10.22 52.52 9.68
C THR A 42 -10.32 52.22 11.18
N LEU A 43 -10.53 53.27 11.99
CA LEU A 43 -10.65 53.17 13.44
C LEU A 43 -12.08 53.49 13.86
N SER A 44 -12.56 52.83 14.90
CA SER A 44 -13.83 53.16 15.55
C SER A 44 -13.86 52.67 16.98
N THR A 45 -14.69 53.30 17.80
CA THR A 45 -15.10 52.82 19.12
C THR A 45 -16.21 51.77 19.04
N ASP A 46 -16.89 51.63 17.89
CA ASP A 46 -17.91 50.61 17.66
C ASP A 46 -17.29 49.25 17.27
N ARG A 47 -17.69 48.20 18.00
CA ARG A 47 -17.32 46.81 17.74
C ARG A 47 -17.75 46.32 16.36
N ASN A 48 -18.85 46.85 15.83
CA ASN A 48 -19.42 46.41 14.56
C ASN A 48 -18.51 46.70 13.36
N LEU A 49 -17.48 47.55 13.53
CA LEU A 49 -16.46 47.79 12.51
C LEU A 49 -15.78 46.50 12.03
N LEU A 50 -15.57 45.52 12.93
CA LEU A 50 -14.94 44.24 12.56
C LEU A 50 -15.86 43.29 11.77
N LEU A 51 -17.16 43.62 11.68
CA LEU A 51 -18.15 42.85 10.91
C LEU A 51 -18.38 43.43 9.51
N ALA A 52 -17.76 44.57 9.18
CA ALA A 52 -17.86 45.21 7.87
C ALA A 52 -17.27 44.29 6.78
N LYS A 53 -18.07 44.03 5.73
CA LYS A 53 -17.68 43.15 4.62
C LYS A 53 -17.41 43.93 3.33
N THR A 54 -18.02 45.11 3.19
CA THR A 54 -17.90 45.94 1.99
C THR A 54 -17.32 47.31 2.33
N PRO A 55 -16.67 48.00 1.37
CA PRO A 55 -16.20 49.37 1.58
C PRO A 55 -17.32 50.35 1.95
N ALA A 56 -18.55 50.10 1.51
CA ALA A 56 -19.72 50.92 1.86
C ALA A 56 -20.11 50.80 3.35
N ASP A 57 -19.85 49.64 3.99
CA ASP A 57 -20.10 49.45 5.41
C ASP A 57 -19.13 50.27 6.27
N LEU A 58 -17.89 50.44 5.82
CA LEU A 58 -16.84 51.19 6.53
C LEU A 58 -17.17 52.69 6.63
N LEU A 59 -17.88 53.24 5.64
CA LEU A 59 -18.28 54.65 5.62
C LEU A 59 -19.28 55.02 6.72
N ARG A 60 -19.90 54.02 7.38
CA ARG A 60 -20.84 54.23 8.49
C ARG A 60 -20.12 54.57 9.81
N PHE A 61 -18.81 54.33 9.90
CA PHE A 61 -18.01 54.53 11.09
C PHE A 61 -17.21 55.85 10.98
N THR A 62 -17.84 56.95 11.36
CA THR A 62 -17.27 58.31 11.25
C THR A 62 -16.82 58.89 12.59
N ASP A 63 -16.91 58.14 13.69
CA ASP A 63 -16.56 58.61 15.03
C ASP A 63 -15.08 58.99 15.14
N MET A 64 -14.22 58.28 14.40
CA MET A 64 -12.77 58.53 14.33
C MET A 64 -12.26 58.92 12.93
N SER A 65 -13.11 59.50 12.07
CA SER A 65 -12.72 59.89 10.71
C SER A 65 -11.95 61.21 10.63
N ASP A 66 -12.15 62.13 11.58
CA ASP A 66 -11.44 63.41 11.65
C ASP A 66 -10.04 63.24 12.28
N PRO A 67 -8.95 63.45 11.51
CA PRO A 67 -7.58 63.25 12.01
C PRO A 67 -7.17 64.25 13.10
N SER A 68 -7.82 65.41 13.18
CA SER A 68 -7.49 66.49 14.13
C SER A 68 -8.18 66.33 15.48
N ARG A 69 -9.20 65.46 15.55
CA ARG A 69 -9.99 65.22 16.76
C ARG A 69 -9.13 64.61 17.88
N PRO A 70 -9.17 65.14 19.12
CA PRO A 70 -8.44 64.57 20.24
C PRO A 70 -9.15 63.33 20.81
N LEU A 71 -8.38 62.36 21.30
CA LEU A 71 -8.92 61.12 21.89
C LEU A 71 -9.81 61.38 23.11
N SER A 72 -9.58 62.47 23.85
CA SER A 72 -10.42 62.90 24.98
C SER A 72 -11.88 63.12 24.61
N SER A 73 -12.18 63.44 23.34
CA SER A 73 -13.54 63.66 22.84
C SER A 73 -14.33 62.36 22.56
N LEU A 74 -13.70 61.20 22.75
CA LEU A 74 -14.25 59.87 22.47
C LEU A 74 -14.48 59.04 23.75
N ASN A 75 -14.40 59.68 24.93
CA ASN A 75 -14.55 59.03 26.24
C ASN A 75 -13.59 57.83 26.46
N LEU A 76 -12.42 57.84 25.81
CA LEU A 76 -11.42 56.78 25.94
C LEU A 76 -10.58 57.00 27.21
N SER A 77 -10.62 56.01 28.10
CA SER A 77 -9.79 55.92 29.31
C SER A 77 -8.69 54.87 29.18
N HIS A 78 -7.80 54.78 30.18
CA HIS A 78 -6.78 53.73 30.22
C HIS A 78 -7.41 52.33 30.14
N GLY A 79 -6.97 51.54 29.16
CA GLY A 79 -7.48 50.19 28.90
C GLY A 79 -8.69 50.12 27.96
N SER A 80 -9.19 51.26 27.48
CA SER A 80 -10.28 51.31 26.50
C SER A 80 -9.91 50.59 25.21
N VAL A 81 -10.92 49.98 24.60
CA VAL A 81 -10.79 49.22 23.36
C VAL A 81 -11.13 50.11 22.18
N VAL A 82 -10.25 50.11 21.17
CA VAL A 82 -10.49 50.73 19.87
C VAL A 82 -10.44 49.63 18.82
N PHE A 83 -11.41 49.61 17.93
CA PHE A 83 -11.49 48.64 16.85
C PHE A 83 -10.76 49.17 15.62
N LEU A 84 -9.94 48.32 15.01
CA LEU A 84 -9.14 48.62 13.82
C LEU A 84 -9.50 47.65 12.70
N TYR A 85 -9.99 48.21 11.59
CA TYR A 85 -10.14 47.51 10.32
C TYR A 85 -9.05 47.95 9.35
N TYR A 86 -8.48 47.00 8.62
CA TYR A 86 -7.58 47.23 7.51
C TYR A 86 -7.61 46.03 6.54
N GLN A 87 -7.12 46.25 5.33
CA GLN A 87 -7.00 45.22 4.30
C GLN A 87 -5.52 44.81 4.12
N GLY A 88 -5.28 43.54 3.80
CA GLY A 88 -3.94 42.97 3.59
C GLY A 88 -3.40 42.15 4.77
N GLU A 89 -2.60 41.13 4.47
CA GLU A 89 -1.97 40.24 5.47
C GLU A 89 -0.76 40.90 6.13
N ARG A 90 -0.53 40.60 7.42
CA ARG A 90 0.67 41.05 8.14
C ARG A 90 1.17 39.95 9.07
N THR A 91 2.45 40.03 9.41
CA THR A 91 3.10 39.11 10.34
C THR A 91 2.98 39.67 11.76
N VAL A 92 2.13 39.08 12.60
CA VAL A 92 1.95 39.50 13.99
C VAL A 92 3.14 39.03 14.83
N ARG A 93 3.86 39.95 15.48
CA ARG A 93 4.96 39.61 16.39
C ARG A 93 4.42 38.97 17.67
N GLY A 94 4.81 37.74 17.97
CA GLY A 94 4.64 37.12 19.28
C GLY A 94 3.37 36.29 19.49
N GLY A 95 2.65 35.92 18.43
CA GLY A 95 1.70 34.81 18.52
C GLY A 95 2.47 33.49 18.75
N PRO A 96 2.08 32.62 19.71
CA PRO A 96 2.63 31.27 19.73
C PRO A 96 2.37 30.63 18.36
N PRO A 97 3.29 29.80 17.84
CA PRO A 97 2.98 28.97 16.69
C PRO A 97 1.68 28.25 17.00
N VAL A 98 0.64 28.49 16.20
CA VAL A 98 -0.59 27.71 16.27
C VAL A 98 -0.23 26.32 15.77
N CYS A 99 0.33 25.50 16.66
CA CYS A 99 0.19 24.06 16.55
C CYS A 99 -1.30 23.79 16.68
N PRO A 100 -1.98 23.15 15.71
CA PRO A 100 -3.36 22.74 15.86
C PRO A 100 -3.43 21.63 16.92
N ALA A 101 -3.39 22.01 18.19
CA ALA A 101 -3.68 21.13 19.31
C ALA A 101 -5.19 21.23 19.61
N GLY A 102 -5.91 20.13 19.43
CA GLY A 102 -7.19 19.89 20.10
C GLY A 102 -8.44 20.36 19.34
N SER A 103 -9.02 19.45 18.55
CA SER A 103 -10.40 18.93 18.74
C SER A 103 -11.53 19.83 19.28
N PHE A 104 -11.56 21.12 18.98
CA PHE A 104 -12.77 21.93 19.18
C PHE A 104 -13.17 22.63 17.87
N GLY A 105 -14.24 22.14 17.25
CA GLY A 105 -14.89 22.80 16.11
C GLY A 105 -14.58 22.25 14.71
N ARG A 106 -13.75 21.21 14.56
CA ARG A 106 -13.69 20.48 13.29
C ARG A 106 -15.02 19.72 13.13
N LYS A 107 -15.81 20.06 12.10
CA LYS A 107 -16.99 19.27 11.73
C LYS A 107 -16.49 17.86 11.42
N MET A 108 -16.81 16.94 12.32
CA MET A 108 -16.45 15.53 12.19
C MET A 108 -17.14 15.00 10.94
N THR A 109 -16.36 14.52 9.98
CA THR A 109 -16.92 13.94 8.76
C THR A 109 -17.46 12.54 9.04
N MET A 110 -18.35 12.01 8.18
CA MET A 110 -18.80 10.62 8.31
C MET A 110 -17.61 9.65 8.28
N ASP A 111 -16.59 9.95 7.48
CA ASP A 111 -15.36 9.17 7.40
C ASP A 111 -14.55 9.20 8.71
N ASP A 112 -14.53 10.33 9.42
CA ASP A 112 -13.90 10.45 10.74
C ASP A 112 -14.68 9.66 11.81
N LEU A 113 -16.01 9.60 11.69
CA LEU A 113 -16.86 8.78 12.57
C LEU A 113 -16.66 7.29 12.31
N ILE A 114 -16.55 6.88 11.04
CA ILE A 114 -16.27 5.50 10.64
C ILE A 114 -14.88 5.09 11.15
N ALA A 115 -13.85 5.94 10.98
CA ALA A 115 -12.50 5.71 11.52
C ALA A 115 -12.49 5.40 13.02
N LYS A 116 -13.14 6.23 13.82
CA LYS A 116 -13.23 6.00 15.27
C LYS A 116 -14.05 4.77 15.67
N GLN A 117 -14.83 4.21 14.75
CA GLN A 117 -15.58 2.97 14.98
C GLN A 117 -14.89 1.74 14.39
N THR A 118 -13.93 1.90 13.49
CA THR A 118 -13.17 0.80 12.89
C THR A 118 -12.26 0.18 13.93
N ARG A 119 -12.68 -0.98 14.42
CA ARG A 119 -11.92 -1.81 15.35
C ARG A 119 -11.16 -2.87 14.58
N ILE A 120 -9.85 -2.95 14.81
CA ILE A 120 -9.03 -4.03 14.31
C ILE A 120 -8.89 -5.04 15.44
N THR A 121 -9.35 -6.25 15.17
CA THR A 121 -9.28 -7.40 16.07
C THR A 121 -8.68 -8.57 15.31
N ARG A 122 -7.98 -9.46 16.01
CA ARG A 122 -7.43 -10.67 15.40
C ARG A 122 -8.57 -11.51 14.83
N GLN A 123 -8.40 -11.97 13.60
CA GLN A 123 -9.30 -12.94 12.98
C GLN A 123 -8.79 -14.34 13.34
N GLU A 124 -9.65 -15.13 13.97
CA GLU A 124 -9.27 -16.45 14.50
C GLU A 124 -9.26 -17.55 13.44
N SER A 125 -10.07 -17.40 12.39
CA SER A 125 -10.30 -18.45 11.39
C SER A 125 -10.05 -17.92 9.99
N PRO A 126 -9.20 -18.59 9.19
CA PRO A 126 -9.09 -18.29 7.77
C PRO A 126 -10.33 -18.80 7.05
N HIS A 127 -10.59 -18.25 5.87
CA HIS A 127 -11.55 -18.80 4.91
C HIS A 127 -10.95 -19.97 4.12
N CYS A 128 -9.62 -20.03 4.00
CA CYS A 128 -8.90 -21.19 3.50
C CYS A 128 -8.66 -22.20 4.63
N ASP A 129 -9.27 -23.39 4.54
CA ASP A 129 -9.11 -24.45 5.56
C ASP A 129 -7.68 -25.00 5.60
N SER A 130 -7.10 -25.19 4.41
CA SER A 130 -5.73 -25.66 4.22
C SER A 130 -5.20 -25.32 2.83
N VAL A 131 -3.90 -25.10 2.73
CA VAL A 131 -3.18 -25.05 1.45
C VAL A 131 -2.35 -26.31 1.29
N SER A 132 -2.45 -26.95 0.12
CA SER A 132 -1.66 -28.12 -0.25
C SER A 132 -0.74 -27.80 -1.40
N PHE A 133 0.50 -28.27 -1.36
CA PHE A 133 1.49 -28.05 -2.43
C PHE A 133 1.83 -29.33 -3.16
N ASP A 134 1.93 -29.24 -4.48
CA ASP A 134 2.60 -30.27 -5.27
C ASP A 134 4.07 -30.36 -4.85
N ARG A 135 4.49 -31.59 -4.53
CA ARG A 135 5.85 -31.87 -4.03
C ARG A 135 6.93 -31.43 -5.00
N ASP A 136 6.76 -31.69 -6.29
CA ASP A 136 7.79 -31.39 -7.28
C ASP A 136 7.88 -29.88 -7.53
N SER A 137 6.75 -29.18 -7.57
CA SER A 137 6.70 -27.73 -7.70
C SER A 137 7.31 -27.01 -6.48
N ALA A 138 6.90 -27.39 -5.26
CA ALA A 138 7.47 -26.84 -4.04
C ALA A 138 8.99 -27.10 -3.96
N ASN A 139 9.41 -28.32 -4.33
CA ASN A 139 10.82 -28.67 -4.37
C ASN A 139 11.60 -27.84 -5.41
N ALA A 140 11.03 -27.58 -6.58
CA ALA A 140 11.66 -26.76 -7.61
C ALA A 140 11.81 -25.29 -7.20
N PHE A 141 10.89 -24.76 -6.38
CA PHE A 141 10.98 -23.41 -5.81
C PHE A 141 12.04 -23.36 -4.69
N GLN A 142 11.92 -24.21 -3.66
CA GLN A 142 12.84 -24.20 -2.52
C GLN A 142 14.30 -24.42 -2.94
N ARG A 143 14.56 -25.33 -3.89
CA ARG A 143 15.92 -25.63 -4.34
C ARG A 143 16.56 -24.44 -5.04
N TYR A 144 15.80 -23.70 -5.83
CA TYR A 144 16.35 -22.51 -6.48
C TYR A 144 16.70 -21.43 -5.47
N VAL A 145 15.80 -21.16 -4.52
CA VAL A 145 16.00 -20.17 -3.48
C VAL A 145 17.18 -20.55 -2.58
N ASN A 146 17.29 -21.81 -2.18
CA ASN A 146 18.35 -22.29 -1.30
C ASN A 146 19.71 -22.42 -2.03
N GLU A 147 19.75 -23.13 -3.16
CA GLU A 147 21.01 -23.45 -3.84
C GLU A 147 21.55 -22.27 -4.67
N THR A 148 20.68 -21.45 -5.28
CA THR A 148 21.11 -20.39 -6.20
C THR A 148 21.11 -19.01 -5.54
N LEU A 149 20.06 -18.67 -4.79
CA LEU A 149 19.95 -17.35 -4.16
C LEU A 149 20.52 -17.33 -2.74
N VAL A 150 20.64 -18.49 -2.09
CA VAL A 150 21.08 -18.65 -0.70
C VAL A 150 20.29 -17.73 0.23
N PHE A 151 19.00 -17.52 -0.07
CA PHE A 151 18.12 -16.59 0.64
C PHE A 151 18.72 -15.16 0.83
N ALA A 152 19.60 -14.72 -0.08
CA ALA A 152 20.24 -13.40 -0.02
C ALA A 152 19.35 -12.27 -0.57
N VAL A 153 18.43 -12.61 -1.46
CA VAL A 153 17.43 -11.69 -2.04
C VAL A 153 16.06 -12.36 -2.02
N LYS A 154 15.00 -11.54 -1.97
CA LYS A 154 13.63 -12.02 -2.06
C LYS A 154 13.32 -12.56 -3.46
N ARG A 155 12.48 -13.59 -3.50
CA ARG A 155 11.91 -14.18 -4.72
C ARG A 155 10.45 -14.47 -4.47
N GLY A 156 9.59 -14.28 -5.46
CA GLY A 156 8.18 -14.64 -5.36
C GLY A 156 7.57 -15.17 -6.64
N GLY A 157 6.37 -15.71 -6.51
CA GLY A 157 5.64 -16.35 -7.58
C GLY A 157 4.14 -16.40 -7.30
N PHE A 158 3.36 -16.46 -8.37
CA PHE A 158 1.93 -16.69 -8.29
C PHE A 158 1.65 -18.20 -8.26
N MET A 159 0.87 -18.61 -7.27
CA MET A 159 0.48 -20.01 -7.08
C MET A 159 -0.78 -20.28 -7.90
N TYR A 160 -0.74 -21.35 -8.71
CA TYR A 160 -1.86 -21.79 -9.54
C TYR A 160 -2.31 -23.18 -9.14
N GLY A 161 -3.63 -23.36 -9.13
CA GLY A 161 -4.23 -24.49 -8.46
C GLY A 161 -5.73 -24.55 -8.53
N THR A 162 -6.32 -25.34 -7.65
CA THR A 162 -7.78 -25.46 -7.48
C THR A 162 -8.21 -25.02 -6.08
N VAL A 163 -9.50 -24.72 -5.93
CA VAL A 163 -10.11 -24.42 -4.63
C VAL A 163 -11.33 -25.30 -4.51
N SER A 164 -11.37 -26.15 -3.48
CA SER A 164 -12.51 -27.02 -3.20
C SER A 164 -13.68 -26.27 -2.59
N GLU A 165 -14.87 -26.89 -2.57
CA GLU A 165 -16.05 -26.33 -1.90
C GLU A 165 -15.86 -26.19 -0.38
N GLU A 166 -14.97 -26.99 0.20
CA GLU A 166 -14.60 -26.94 1.63
C GLU A 166 -13.56 -25.84 1.93
N GLY A 167 -13.15 -25.06 0.94
CA GLY A 167 -12.14 -24.00 1.08
C GLY A 167 -10.72 -24.52 1.16
N ARG A 168 -10.43 -25.73 0.64
CA ARG A 168 -9.06 -26.23 0.51
C ARG A 168 -8.45 -25.74 -0.79
N VAL A 169 -7.25 -25.19 -0.70
CA VAL A 169 -6.47 -24.72 -1.85
C VAL A 169 -5.43 -25.77 -2.20
N GLU A 170 -5.41 -26.26 -3.44
CA GLU A 170 -4.40 -27.19 -3.93
C GLU A 170 -3.57 -26.49 -5.00
N VAL A 171 -2.29 -26.25 -4.73
CA VAL A 171 -1.33 -25.58 -5.61
C VAL A 171 -0.55 -26.60 -6.42
N ASP A 172 -0.77 -26.63 -7.73
CA ASP A 172 -0.10 -27.57 -8.64
C ASP A 172 1.19 -27.02 -9.25
N PHE A 173 1.27 -25.70 -9.46
CA PHE A 173 2.48 -25.06 -9.98
C PHE A 173 2.61 -23.60 -9.53
N ILE A 174 3.84 -23.08 -9.63
CA ILE A 174 4.19 -21.70 -9.25
C ILE A 174 4.75 -21.01 -10.48
N TYR A 175 4.08 -19.98 -10.98
CA TYR A 175 4.58 -19.12 -12.05
C TYR A 175 5.41 -17.98 -11.44
N GLU A 176 6.62 -17.76 -11.92
CA GLU A 176 7.50 -16.70 -11.43
C GLU A 176 7.51 -15.51 -12.40
N PRO A 177 6.80 -14.40 -12.10
CA PRO A 177 6.79 -13.25 -12.98
C PRO A 177 8.18 -12.60 -13.07
N PRO A 178 8.44 -11.78 -14.10
CA PRO A 178 9.61 -10.92 -14.13
C PRO A 178 9.65 -10.08 -12.85
N GLN A 179 10.78 -10.06 -12.16
CA GLN A 179 10.85 -9.51 -10.81
C GLN A 179 12.27 -9.04 -10.47
N GLN A 180 12.35 -8.10 -9.54
CA GLN A 180 13.59 -7.60 -8.97
C GLN A 180 13.55 -7.82 -7.45
N GLY A 181 14.28 -8.85 -7.02
CA GLY A 181 14.47 -9.18 -5.61
C GLY A 181 15.56 -8.31 -4.98
N MET A 182 15.27 -7.78 -3.80
CA MET A 182 16.22 -7.08 -2.92
C MET A 182 16.27 -7.80 -1.55
N GLU A 183 17.06 -7.29 -0.62
CA GLU A 183 17.15 -7.86 0.73
C GLU A 183 15.83 -7.72 1.51
N ASP A 184 15.24 -6.52 1.53
CA ASP A 184 14.01 -6.22 2.27
C ASP A 184 12.77 -6.06 1.36
N ASP A 185 12.95 -6.04 0.04
CA ASP A 185 11.89 -5.69 -0.92
C ASP A 185 11.81 -6.67 -2.09
N LEU A 186 10.61 -6.82 -2.65
CA LEU A 186 10.33 -7.66 -3.82
C LEU A 186 9.45 -6.89 -4.80
N ILE A 187 10.05 -6.45 -5.90
CA ILE A 187 9.34 -5.70 -6.93
C ILE A 187 8.93 -6.67 -8.04
N LEU A 188 7.62 -6.83 -8.24
CA LEU A 188 7.08 -7.60 -9.36
C LEU A 188 6.98 -6.69 -10.59
N LEU A 189 7.70 -7.03 -11.65
CA LEU A 189 7.67 -6.34 -12.94
C LEU A 189 6.58 -6.98 -13.82
N ARG A 190 5.32 -6.82 -13.38
CA ARG A 190 4.15 -7.47 -13.98
C ARG A 190 4.00 -7.12 -15.46
N ASP A 191 3.88 -8.14 -16.31
CA ASP A 191 3.53 -8.01 -17.72
C ASP A 191 2.08 -8.49 -17.91
N PRO A 192 1.11 -7.58 -18.16
CA PRO A 192 -0.29 -7.94 -18.33
C PRO A 192 -0.57 -8.88 -19.50
N GLU A 193 0.24 -8.88 -20.55
CA GLU A 193 0.03 -9.76 -21.71
C GLU A 193 0.56 -11.17 -21.42
N GLU A 194 1.72 -11.28 -20.77
CA GLU A 194 2.24 -12.57 -20.30
C GLU A 194 1.30 -13.17 -19.23
N GLU A 195 0.84 -12.37 -18.26
CA GLU A 195 -0.09 -12.84 -17.22
C GLU A 195 -1.41 -13.35 -17.80
N LYS A 196 -1.98 -12.68 -18.82
CA LYS A 196 -3.18 -13.18 -19.50
C LYS A 196 -2.93 -14.53 -20.17
N LEU A 197 -1.76 -14.71 -20.76
CA LEU A 197 -1.39 -15.97 -21.39
C LEU A 197 -1.22 -17.08 -20.36
N VAL A 198 -0.54 -16.78 -19.24
CA VAL A 198 -0.41 -17.69 -18.08
C VAL A 198 -1.78 -18.09 -17.55
N ASP A 199 -2.68 -17.13 -17.35
CA ASP A 199 -4.05 -17.38 -16.87
C ASP A 199 -4.85 -18.23 -17.88
N ALA A 200 -4.65 -18.03 -19.19
CA ALA A 200 -5.30 -18.81 -20.24
C ALA A 200 -4.79 -20.26 -20.29
N ILE A 201 -3.48 -20.48 -20.14
CA ILE A 201 -2.89 -21.82 -20.06
C ILE A 201 -3.37 -22.51 -18.78
N ALA A 202 -3.35 -21.81 -17.64
CA ALA A 202 -3.85 -22.32 -16.37
C ALA A 202 -5.33 -22.73 -16.49
N ALA A 203 -6.17 -21.88 -17.11
CA ALA A 203 -7.57 -22.20 -17.35
C ALA A 203 -7.74 -23.46 -18.22
N GLY A 204 -6.92 -23.63 -19.27
CA GLY A 204 -6.88 -24.86 -20.06
C GLY A 204 -6.49 -26.09 -19.24
N LEU A 205 -5.59 -25.94 -18.26
CA LEU A 205 -5.24 -26.98 -17.29
C LEU A 205 -6.34 -27.22 -16.23
N GLY A 206 -7.41 -26.43 -16.22
CA GLY A 206 -8.44 -26.44 -15.17
C GLY A 206 -7.96 -25.84 -13.84
N ARG A 207 -6.94 -24.98 -13.89
CA ARG A 207 -6.34 -24.28 -12.75
C ARG A 207 -6.66 -22.79 -12.80
N LYS A 208 -6.56 -22.14 -11.64
CA LYS A 208 -6.69 -20.69 -11.49
C LYS A 208 -5.64 -20.15 -10.54
N ARG A 209 -5.40 -18.84 -10.56
CA ARG A 209 -4.53 -18.17 -9.58
C ARG A 209 -5.18 -18.24 -8.21
N VAL A 210 -4.50 -18.86 -7.25
CA VAL A 210 -5.04 -19.13 -5.90
C VAL A 210 -4.25 -18.47 -4.77
N GLY A 211 -3.05 -17.96 -5.06
CA GLY A 211 -2.26 -17.30 -4.05
C GLY A 211 -0.94 -16.73 -4.54
N PHE A 212 -0.15 -16.27 -3.59
CA PHE A 212 1.19 -15.74 -3.82
C PHE A 212 2.18 -16.35 -2.84
N ILE A 213 3.36 -16.73 -3.31
CA ILE A 213 4.46 -17.24 -2.51
C ILE A 213 5.64 -16.29 -2.63
N PHE A 214 6.34 -16.02 -1.53
CA PHE A 214 7.59 -15.27 -1.54
C PHE A 214 8.57 -15.78 -0.49
N THR A 215 9.82 -15.35 -0.59
CA THR A 215 10.89 -15.76 0.34
C THR A 215 11.25 -14.64 1.29
N GLN A 216 11.56 -15.00 2.53
CA GLN A 216 12.27 -14.11 3.46
C GLN A 216 13.77 -14.28 3.31
N THR A 217 14.53 -13.22 3.53
CA THR A 217 15.98 -13.29 3.51
C THR A 217 16.52 -13.71 4.88
N ILE A 218 17.74 -14.25 4.92
CA ILE A 218 18.42 -14.67 6.17
C ILE A 218 18.55 -13.50 7.16
N MET A 219 18.62 -12.27 6.64
CA MET A 219 18.73 -11.06 7.45
C MET A 219 17.39 -10.70 8.12
N GLN A 220 16.26 -11.00 7.45
CA GLN A 220 14.93 -10.80 7.99
C GLN A 220 14.55 -11.85 9.03
N ASP A 221 14.98 -13.11 8.85
CA ASP A 221 14.72 -14.20 9.80
C ASP A 221 15.24 -13.91 11.24
N LYS A 222 16.23 -13.01 11.35
CA LYS A 222 16.75 -12.52 12.64
C LYS A 222 15.85 -11.48 13.33
N LYS A 223 14.76 -11.06 12.70
CA LYS A 223 13.85 -10.01 13.19
C LYS A 223 12.58 -10.65 13.77
N ASP A 224 12.05 -10.08 14.86
CA ASP A 224 10.88 -10.61 15.60
C ASP A 224 9.54 -10.15 14.98
N TYR A 225 9.29 -10.54 13.74
CA TYR A 225 7.99 -10.37 13.07
C TYR A 225 7.80 -11.36 11.93
N ASN A 226 6.54 -11.77 11.69
CA ASN A 226 6.22 -12.67 10.58
C ASN A 226 6.27 -11.94 9.24
N PHE A 227 5.61 -10.77 9.13
CA PHE A 227 5.58 -9.97 7.89
C PHE A 227 6.01 -8.54 8.21
N SER A 228 6.82 -7.96 7.33
CA SER A 228 7.10 -6.53 7.30
C SER A 228 5.90 -5.75 6.76
N ASN A 229 5.85 -4.46 7.05
CA ASN A 229 4.81 -3.55 6.58
C ASN A 229 4.69 -3.53 5.03
N LYS A 230 5.80 -3.65 4.30
CA LYS A 230 5.83 -3.81 2.84
C LYS A 230 5.20 -5.12 2.38
N GLU A 231 5.54 -6.23 3.03
CA GLU A 231 4.97 -7.55 2.70
C GLU A 231 3.47 -7.61 3.02
N VAL A 232 3.03 -7.03 4.14
CA VAL A 232 1.60 -6.90 4.46
C VAL A 232 0.88 -6.12 3.36
N LEU A 233 1.45 -5.00 2.92
CA LEU A 233 0.84 -4.17 1.88
C LEU A 233 0.74 -4.91 0.55
N GLN A 234 1.82 -5.57 0.11
CA GLN A 234 1.84 -6.36 -1.13
C GLN A 234 0.88 -7.56 -1.04
N ALA A 235 0.87 -8.29 0.08
CA ALA A 235 -0.05 -9.41 0.28
C ALA A 235 -1.51 -8.95 0.29
N ALA A 236 -1.82 -7.82 0.92
CA ALA A 236 -3.15 -7.24 0.93
C ALA A 236 -3.59 -6.77 -0.46
N GLU A 237 -2.69 -6.18 -1.24
CA GLU A 237 -2.92 -5.79 -2.64
C GLU A 237 -3.28 -7.00 -3.49
N LEU A 238 -2.43 -8.04 -3.49
CA LEU A 238 -2.66 -9.24 -4.30
C LEU A 238 -3.93 -9.99 -3.87
N HIS A 239 -4.21 -10.09 -2.57
CA HIS A 239 -5.46 -10.67 -2.09
C HIS A 239 -6.67 -9.83 -2.55
N ALA A 240 -6.61 -8.50 -2.41
CA ALA A 240 -7.69 -7.61 -2.81
C ALA A 240 -8.00 -7.68 -4.31
N GLU A 241 -6.97 -7.76 -5.15
CA GLU A 241 -7.05 -7.90 -6.61
C GLU A 241 -7.63 -9.24 -7.05
N SER A 242 -7.27 -10.33 -6.36
CA SER A 242 -7.69 -11.68 -6.74
C SER A 242 -9.22 -11.87 -6.75
N GLY A 243 -9.92 -11.15 -5.87
CA GLY A 243 -11.35 -11.36 -5.61
C GLY A 243 -11.68 -12.73 -5.00
N LEU A 244 -10.67 -13.55 -4.67
CA LEU A 244 -10.82 -14.89 -4.11
C LEU A 244 -10.81 -14.80 -2.59
N LYS A 245 -11.85 -15.37 -1.96
CA LYS A 245 -12.00 -15.36 -0.51
C LYS A 245 -11.00 -16.31 0.17
N GLU A 246 -10.62 -17.38 -0.50
CA GLU A 246 -9.68 -18.41 -0.04
C GLU A 246 -8.23 -18.10 -0.44
N TRP A 247 -7.92 -16.88 -0.89
CA TRP A 247 -6.56 -16.50 -1.28
C TRP A 247 -5.56 -16.76 -0.16
N VAL A 248 -4.41 -17.35 -0.51
CA VAL A 248 -3.34 -17.69 0.43
C VAL A 248 -2.05 -16.97 0.06
N THR A 249 -1.36 -16.45 1.07
CA THR A 249 0.00 -15.91 0.96
C THR A 249 0.95 -16.82 1.71
N VAL A 250 1.98 -17.32 1.04
CA VAL A 250 2.96 -18.24 1.63
C VAL A 250 4.32 -17.58 1.69
N VAL A 251 4.99 -17.75 2.81
CA VAL A 251 6.35 -17.30 3.03
C VAL A 251 7.27 -18.49 3.18
N VAL A 252 8.42 -18.43 2.51
CA VAL A 252 9.47 -19.45 2.56
C VAL A 252 10.67 -18.87 3.28
N LYS A 253 11.10 -19.51 4.36
CA LYS A 253 12.21 -19.07 5.20
C LYS A 253 13.21 -20.20 5.42
N LEU A 254 14.42 -19.83 5.84
CA LEU A 254 15.48 -20.77 6.16
C LEU A 254 15.59 -20.84 7.68
N GLU A 255 15.25 -21.98 8.29
CA GLU A 255 15.37 -22.17 9.73
C GLU A 255 16.60 -23.02 10.06
N ALA A 256 17.35 -22.59 11.08
CA ALA A 256 18.42 -23.41 11.63
C ALA A 256 17.83 -24.50 12.52
N THR A 257 18.10 -25.76 12.19
CA THR A 257 17.76 -26.92 13.02
C THR A 257 18.66 -27.00 14.25
N GLU A 258 18.21 -27.73 15.28
CA GLU A 258 18.98 -27.93 16.52
C GLU A 258 20.35 -28.60 16.29
N ASP A 259 20.48 -29.37 15.20
CA ASP A 259 21.71 -30.07 14.81
C ASP A 259 22.69 -29.17 14.02
N GLY A 260 22.32 -27.90 13.76
CA GLY A 260 23.15 -26.93 13.04
C GLY A 260 23.01 -26.96 11.52
N ASP A 261 22.18 -27.85 10.98
CA ASP A 261 21.79 -27.85 9.57
C ASP A 261 20.67 -26.82 9.32
N ALA A 262 20.61 -26.24 8.13
CA ALA A 262 19.58 -25.27 7.76
C ALA A 262 18.53 -25.94 6.85
N ASP A 263 17.26 -25.85 7.24
CA ASP A 263 16.15 -26.42 6.47
C ASP A 263 15.20 -25.33 5.98
N VAL A 264 14.55 -25.59 4.84
CA VAL A 264 13.63 -24.63 4.23
C VAL A 264 12.22 -24.87 4.79
N HIS A 265 11.69 -23.88 5.49
CA HIS A 265 10.36 -23.93 6.08
C HIS A 265 9.36 -23.08 5.29
N PHE A 266 8.13 -23.59 5.16
CA PHE A 266 7.01 -22.90 4.53
C PHE A 266 6.00 -22.52 5.61
N GLU A 267 5.56 -21.26 5.62
CA GLU A 267 4.43 -20.82 6.44
C GLU A 267 3.36 -20.21 5.56
N ALA A 268 2.10 -20.52 5.85
CA ALA A 268 0.97 -20.05 5.07
C ALA A 268 0.07 -19.16 5.91
N PHE A 269 -0.29 -18.03 5.33
CA PHE A 269 -1.15 -17.03 5.94
C PHE A 269 -2.24 -16.61 4.96
N GLN A 270 -3.35 -16.16 5.52
CA GLN A 270 -4.36 -15.41 4.81
C GLN A 270 -4.44 -14.02 5.44
N MET A 271 -4.48 -12.98 4.59
CA MET A 271 -4.74 -11.63 5.08
C MET A 271 -6.16 -11.56 5.63
N SER A 272 -6.31 -11.05 6.85
CA SER A 272 -7.62 -10.88 7.50
C SER A 272 -8.56 -10.02 6.65
N ASP A 273 -9.87 -10.25 6.81
CA ASP A 273 -10.92 -9.47 6.11
C ASP A 273 -10.77 -7.98 6.39
N MET A 274 -10.35 -7.62 7.61
CA MET A 274 -10.10 -6.24 7.99
C MET A 274 -8.90 -5.66 7.23
N CYS A 275 -7.80 -6.41 7.07
CA CYS A 275 -6.65 -5.97 6.30
C CYS A 275 -7.04 -5.65 4.85
N VAL A 276 -7.71 -6.60 4.19
CA VAL A 276 -8.15 -6.45 2.80
C VAL A 276 -9.13 -5.28 2.65
N LYS A 277 -10.04 -5.09 3.61
CA LYS A 277 -10.96 -3.95 3.64
C LYS A 277 -10.22 -2.63 3.78
N LEU A 278 -9.31 -2.50 4.74
CA LEU A 278 -8.53 -1.28 4.97
C LEU A 278 -7.66 -0.93 3.77
N PHE A 279 -7.12 -1.93 3.07
CA PHE A 279 -6.40 -1.74 1.82
C PHE A 279 -7.31 -1.17 0.73
N LYS A 280 -8.47 -1.81 0.47
CA LYS A 280 -9.44 -1.36 -0.55
C LYS A 280 -9.97 0.06 -0.29
N GLU A 281 -10.08 0.45 0.97
CA GLU A 281 -10.49 1.81 1.35
C GLU A 281 -9.32 2.81 1.35
N GLY A 282 -8.08 2.37 1.08
CA GLY A 282 -6.90 3.20 0.96
C GLY A 282 -6.35 3.74 2.29
N TRP A 283 -6.59 3.03 3.41
CA TRP A 283 -6.22 3.49 4.76
C TRP A 283 -4.74 3.28 5.08
N PHE A 284 -4.06 2.35 4.41
CA PHE A 284 -2.61 2.16 4.59
C PHE A 284 -1.83 3.37 4.09
N VAL A 285 -0.79 3.74 4.84
CA VAL A 285 0.28 4.61 4.35
C VAL A 285 1.22 3.74 3.51
N THR A 286 1.48 4.18 2.28
CA THR A 286 2.28 3.43 1.29
C THR A 286 3.69 3.99 1.12
N GLU A 287 3.99 5.10 1.79
CA GLU A 287 5.30 5.74 1.81
C GLU A 287 6.02 5.30 3.09
N PHE A 288 7.16 4.64 2.93
CA PHE A 288 7.95 4.10 4.04
C PHE A 288 9.19 4.98 4.28
N GLY A 289 9.37 5.44 5.52
CA GLY A 289 10.58 6.13 5.96
C GLY A 289 11.71 5.16 6.36
N GLU A 290 12.95 5.64 6.40
CA GLU A 290 14.10 4.83 6.84
C GLU A 290 14.02 4.44 8.33
N ASP A 291 13.35 5.26 9.15
CA ASP A 291 13.15 5.04 10.59
C ASP A 291 11.86 4.28 10.93
N ASP A 292 11.13 3.78 9.92
CA ASP A 292 9.84 3.12 10.13
C ASP A 292 10.04 1.70 10.66
N ASP A 293 9.31 1.36 11.73
CA ASP A 293 9.34 -0.01 12.27
C ASP A 293 8.69 -0.98 11.27
N PRO A 294 9.43 -1.96 10.71
CA PRO A 294 8.88 -2.92 9.77
C PRO A 294 7.78 -3.79 10.38
N LYS A 295 7.73 -3.96 11.71
CA LYS A 295 6.70 -4.73 12.43
C LYS A 295 5.33 -4.03 12.42
N LEU A 296 5.30 -2.73 12.12
CA LEU A 296 4.10 -1.91 12.24
C LEU A 296 3.64 -1.37 10.89
N SER A 297 2.36 -1.55 10.58
CA SER A 297 1.70 -0.92 9.46
C SER A 297 1.09 0.42 9.88
N LYS A 298 1.43 1.48 9.16
CA LYS A 298 0.93 2.84 9.40
C LYS A 298 -0.40 3.08 8.70
N MET A 299 -1.33 3.70 9.42
CA MET A 299 -2.67 4.05 8.97
C MET A 299 -2.81 5.56 8.78
N LYS A 300 -3.47 5.98 7.70
CA LYS A 300 -3.81 7.39 7.42
C LYS A 300 -4.84 7.94 8.40
N LYS A 301 -5.67 7.06 8.97
CA LYS A 301 -6.73 7.39 9.93
C LYS A 301 -6.49 6.65 11.26
N GLU A 302 -7.01 7.20 12.34
CA GLU A 302 -6.98 6.52 13.64
C GLU A 302 -7.89 5.29 13.60
N VAL A 303 -7.39 4.16 14.09
CA VAL A 303 -8.08 2.88 14.21
C VAL A 303 -8.05 2.41 15.66
N VAL A 304 -9.04 1.64 16.08
CA VAL A 304 -9.11 1.14 17.46
C VAL A 304 -8.51 -0.25 17.55
N VAL A 305 -7.40 -0.40 18.30
CA VAL A 305 -6.77 -1.70 18.61
C VAL A 305 -6.74 -1.86 20.12
N GLY A 306 -7.30 -2.96 20.64
CA GLY A 306 -7.33 -3.21 22.10
C GLY A 306 -8.02 -2.11 22.91
N GLY A 307 -8.95 -1.37 22.30
CA GLY A 307 -9.66 -0.25 22.94
C GLY A 307 -8.89 1.09 22.96
N LYS A 308 -7.74 1.18 22.29
CA LYS A 308 -6.96 2.42 22.13
C LYS A 308 -6.99 2.89 20.68
N ASP A 309 -7.10 4.19 20.49
CA ASP A 309 -6.92 4.83 19.18
C ASP A 309 -5.44 4.84 18.83
N VAL A 310 -5.06 4.19 17.74
CA VAL A 310 -3.69 4.08 17.25
C VAL A 310 -3.63 4.40 15.75
N LYS A 311 -2.44 4.78 15.28
CA LYS A 311 -2.14 4.93 13.84
C LYS A 311 -1.16 3.89 13.33
N GLU A 312 -0.57 3.11 14.23
CA GLU A 312 0.39 2.07 13.91
C GLU A 312 -0.18 0.78 14.48
N VAL A 313 -0.29 -0.22 13.63
CA VAL A 313 -0.92 -1.50 13.94
C VAL A 313 0.13 -2.58 13.75
N ASP A 314 0.27 -3.46 14.75
CA ASP A 314 1.13 -4.62 14.64
C ASP A 314 0.64 -5.52 13.49
N ASN A 315 1.56 -5.88 12.60
CA ASN A 315 1.26 -6.65 11.39
C ASN A 315 0.60 -8.00 11.70
N ASP A 316 0.86 -8.61 12.86
CA ASP A 316 0.26 -9.89 13.25
C ASP A 316 -1.26 -9.81 13.41
N PHE A 317 -1.86 -8.62 13.62
CA PHE A 317 -3.31 -8.47 13.61
C PHE A 317 -3.93 -8.73 12.23
N PHE A 318 -3.13 -8.61 11.17
CA PHE A 318 -3.58 -8.80 9.80
C PHE A 318 -3.36 -10.22 9.28
N LEU A 319 -2.62 -11.06 10.01
CA LEU A 319 -2.25 -12.40 9.57
C LEU A 319 -3.14 -13.46 10.22
N VAL A 320 -3.66 -14.37 9.40
CA VAL A 320 -4.44 -15.53 9.84
C VAL A 320 -3.73 -16.79 9.36
N VAL A 321 -3.31 -17.66 10.29
CA VAL A 321 -2.52 -18.84 9.96
C VAL A 321 -3.36 -19.86 9.19
N VAL A 322 -2.78 -20.44 8.13
CA VAL A 322 -3.39 -21.49 7.30
C VAL A 322 -2.58 -22.78 7.43
N LYS A 323 -3.26 -23.92 7.51
CA LYS A 323 -2.59 -25.23 7.61
C LYS A 323 -1.97 -25.60 6.27
N ILE A 324 -0.75 -26.15 6.30
CA ILE A 324 -0.04 -26.65 5.12
C ILE A 324 -0.15 -28.17 5.05
N ILE A 325 -0.40 -28.67 3.84
CA ILE A 325 -0.42 -30.09 3.48
C ILE A 325 0.41 -30.24 2.19
N ASP A 326 0.72 -31.47 1.80
CA ASP A 326 1.32 -31.80 0.50
C ASP A 326 0.41 -32.71 -0.34
N HIS A 327 0.61 -32.68 -1.65
CA HIS A 327 0.02 -33.64 -2.57
C HIS A 327 0.97 -33.91 -3.73
N GLN A 328 0.59 -34.85 -4.60
CA GLN A 328 1.26 -35.06 -5.88
C GLN A 328 0.26 -34.70 -6.98
N GLY A 329 0.56 -33.65 -7.72
CA GLY A 329 -0.23 -33.15 -8.83
C GLY A 329 -0.03 -33.98 -10.11
N PRO A 330 -0.88 -33.75 -11.13
CA PRO A 330 -0.80 -34.46 -12.41
C PRO A 330 0.25 -33.89 -13.37
N LEU A 331 0.79 -32.70 -13.09
CA LEU A 331 1.78 -32.02 -13.91
C LEU A 331 3.19 -32.38 -13.44
N SER A 332 4.12 -32.45 -14.38
CA SER A 332 5.54 -32.51 -14.06
C SER A 332 6.11 -31.10 -13.87
N SER A 333 7.10 -30.99 -13.00
CA SER A 333 7.88 -29.76 -12.76
C SER A 333 9.35 -29.98 -13.14
N THR A 334 9.61 -30.39 -14.38
CA THR A 334 10.95 -30.81 -14.84
C THR A 334 11.56 -29.89 -15.89
N PHE A 335 10.73 -29.08 -16.56
CA PHE A 335 11.19 -28.07 -17.48
C PHE A 335 11.72 -26.83 -16.73
N PRO A 336 12.73 -26.11 -17.24
CA PRO A 336 13.25 -24.93 -16.56
C PRO A 336 12.20 -23.83 -16.42
N ILE A 337 12.10 -23.31 -15.19
CA ILE A 337 11.19 -22.23 -14.81
C ILE A 337 11.69 -20.90 -15.40
N GLU A 338 10.74 -20.13 -15.93
CA GLU A 338 10.92 -18.79 -16.51
C GLU A 338 11.49 -17.77 -15.52
N ASN A 339 12.02 -16.66 -16.07
CA ASN A 339 12.48 -15.49 -15.30
C ASN A 339 13.55 -15.78 -14.23
N ARG A 340 14.21 -16.94 -14.28
CA ARG A 340 15.38 -17.31 -13.48
C ARG A 340 16.67 -17.04 -14.29
N ASN A 341 17.83 -17.21 -13.65
CA ASN A 341 19.16 -16.99 -14.26
C ASN A 341 19.54 -18.01 -15.36
N ASN A 342 18.57 -18.75 -15.91
CA ASN A 342 18.78 -19.81 -16.87
C ASN A 342 18.23 -19.41 -18.24
N LEU A 343 19.06 -19.49 -19.28
CA LEU A 343 18.61 -19.31 -20.66
C LEU A 343 17.92 -20.59 -21.14
N VAL A 344 16.60 -20.51 -21.34
CA VAL A 344 15.81 -21.59 -21.94
C VAL A 344 15.94 -21.51 -23.46
N THR A 345 16.41 -22.58 -24.10
CA THR A 345 16.67 -22.64 -25.55
C THR A 345 15.88 -23.77 -26.20
N MET A 346 15.81 -23.78 -27.53
CA MET A 346 15.20 -24.90 -28.27
C MET A 346 15.92 -26.24 -28.04
N ARG A 347 17.22 -26.20 -27.69
CA ARG A 347 17.94 -27.40 -27.22
C ARG A 347 17.38 -27.93 -25.90
N THR A 348 16.94 -27.06 -25.00
CA THR A 348 16.27 -27.45 -23.75
C THR A 348 14.97 -28.19 -24.05
N LEU A 349 14.17 -27.68 -24.99
CA LEU A 349 12.96 -28.35 -25.48
C LEU A 349 13.28 -29.75 -26.02
N LYS A 350 14.29 -29.87 -26.88
CA LYS A 350 14.73 -31.17 -27.42
C LYS A 350 15.13 -32.14 -26.33
N ASN A 351 15.98 -31.72 -25.40
CA ASN A 351 16.44 -32.56 -24.30
C ASN A 351 15.28 -33.06 -23.42
N HIS A 352 14.29 -32.20 -23.15
CA HIS A 352 13.08 -32.57 -22.42
C HIS A 352 12.26 -33.63 -23.16
N LEU A 353 12.00 -33.40 -24.45
CA LEU A 353 11.26 -34.30 -25.31
C LEU A 353 11.97 -35.66 -25.50
N ASP A 354 13.31 -35.67 -25.55
CA ASP A 354 14.12 -36.88 -25.69
C ASP A 354 14.11 -37.72 -24.39
N ARG A 355 14.14 -37.07 -23.23
CA ARG A 355 14.06 -37.74 -21.92
C ARG A 355 12.70 -38.41 -21.69
N THR A 356 11.65 -37.81 -22.21
CA THR A 356 10.26 -38.26 -22.04
C THR A 356 9.72 -39.06 -23.23
N LYS A 357 10.58 -39.42 -24.21
CA LYS A 357 10.17 -40.09 -25.46
C LYS A 357 9.38 -41.40 -25.30
N SER A 358 9.52 -42.08 -24.15
CA SER A 358 8.80 -43.31 -23.84
C SER A 358 7.35 -43.09 -23.41
N LEU A 359 6.97 -41.85 -23.11
CA LEU A 359 5.63 -41.48 -22.65
C LEU A 359 4.74 -41.04 -23.82
N PRO A 360 3.41 -41.16 -23.70
CA PRO A 360 2.48 -40.55 -24.64
C PRO A 360 2.73 -39.04 -24.76
N PHE A 361 2.53 -38.47 -25.96
CA PHE A 361 2.84 -37.06 -26.23
C PHE A 361 2.18 -36.09 -25.25
N VAL A 362 0.92 -36.33 -24.88
CA VAL A 362 0.20 -35.53 -23.88
C VAL A 362 0.91 -35.47 -22.52
N LYS A 363 1.54 -36.58 -22.09
CA LYS A 363 2.33 -36.62 -20.84
C LYS A 363 3.71 -35.98 -20.99
N ARG A 364 4.28 -35.97 -22.21
CA ARG A 364 5.56 -35.28 -22.51
C ARG A 364 5.44 -33.76 -22.38
N ILE A 365 4.26 -33.21 -22.68
CA ILE A 365 3.96 -31.78 -22.60
C ILE A 365 3.22 -31.37 -21.32
N ALA A 366 2.99 -32.29 -20.38
CA ALA A 366 2.27 -32.05 -19.14
C ALA A 366 3.14 -31.31 -18.10
N ASP A 367 3.70 -30.16 -18.49
CA ASP A 367 4.53 -29.29 -17.67
C ASP A 367 4.14 -27.85 -17.98
N PHE A 368 3.74 -27.09 -16.96
CA PHE A 368 3.26 -25.72 -17.16
C PHE A 368 4.35 -24.81 -17.75
N HIS A 369 5.59 -24.92 -17.28
CA HIS A 369 6.70 -24.08 -17.73
C HIS A 369 7.07 -24.38 -19.19
N LEU A 370 6.95 -25.65 -19.59
CA LEU A 370 7.06 -26.04 -20.99
C LEU A 370 5.94 -25.46 -21.84
N LEU A 371 4.68 -25.54 -21.40
CA LEU A 371 3.54 -24.98 -22.13
C LEU A 371 3.70 -23.47 -22.30
N LEU A 372 4.12 -22.76 -21.26
CA LEU A 372 4.41 -21.33 -21.33
C LEU A 372 5.55 -21.03 -22.32
N PHE A 373 6.64 -21.79 -22.29
CA PHE A 373 7.73 -21.66 -23.26
C PHE A 373 7.26 -21.86 -24.70
N LEU A 374 6.41 -22.88 -24.95
CA LEU A 374 5.81 -23.10 -26.27
C LEU A 374 4.88 -21.95 -26.66
N ALA A 375 4.15 -21.36 -25.73
CA ALA A 375 3.24 -20.27 -26.02
C ALA A 375 3.98 -18.96 -26.39
N MET A 376 5.14 -18.74 -25.78
CA MET A 376 6.03 -17.61 -26.12
C MET A 376 6.82 -17.85 -27.42
N SER A 377 6.83 -19.08 -27.94
CA SER A 377 7.51 -19.41 -29.19
C SER A 377 6.65 -19.05 -30.40
N HIS A 378 7.29 -18.65 -31.51
CA HIS A 378 6.61 -18.15 -32.69
C HIS A 378 5.63 -19.19 -33.27
N GLY A 379 4.35 -18.83 -33.36
CA GLY A 379 3.33 -19.60 -34.09
C GLY A 379 2.43 -20.53 -33.26
N LEU A 380 2.65 -20.67 -31.95
CA LEU A 380 1.85 -21.56 -31.08
C LEU A 380 1.01 -20.83 -30.01
N GLY A 381 1.26 -19.55 -29.76
CA GLY A 381 0.68 -18.82 -28.62
C GLY A 381 -0.84 -18.92 -28.47
N SER A 382 -1.61 -18.84 -29.57
CA SER A 382 -3.07 -18.95 -29.55
C SER A 382 -3.59 -20.36 -29.25
N ASP A 383 -2.76 -21.38 -29.48
CA ASP A 383 -3.19 -22.78 -29.53
C ASP A 383 -2.77 -23.54 -28.26
N VAL A 384 -1.82 -23.00 -27.49
CA VAL A 384 -1.38 -23.62 -26.23
C VAL A 384 -2.50 -23.81 -25.21
N PRO A 385 -3.48 -22.90 -25.04
CA PRO A 385 -4.61 -23.17 -24.14
C PRO A 385 -5.40 -24.44 -24.52
N ALA A 386 -5.52 -24.75 -25.82
CA ALA A 386 -6.15 -26.00 -26.27
C ALA A 386 -5.26 -27.23 -26.01
N LEU A 387 -3.93 -27.08 -26.11
CA LEU A 387 -2.98 -28.13 -25.70
C LEU A 387 -3.04 -28.39 -24.19
N ALA A 388 -3.18 -27.33 -23.39
CA ALA A 388 -3.39 -27.42 -21.95
C ALA A 388 -4.69 -28.18 -21.61
N GLU A 389 -5.77 -27.95 -22.35
CA GLU A 389 -7.01 -28.73 -22.21
C GLU A 389 -6.79 -30.21 -22.54
N CYS A 390 -5.98 -30.53 -23.56
CA CYS A 390 -5.61 -31.91 -23.85
C CYS A 390 -4.85 -32.55 -22.67
N VAL A 391 -3.95 -31.80 -22.03
CA VAL A 391 -3.23 -32.24 -20.82
C VAL A 391 -4.19 -32.48 -19.66
N SER A 392 -5.11 -31.55 -19.40
CA SER A 392 -6.08 -31.64 -18.31
C SER A 392 -7.03 -32.83 -18.47
N THR A 393 -7.49 -33.08 -19.70
CA THR A 393 -8.44 -34.15 -20.03
C THR A 393 -7.78 -35.48 -20.38
N GLU A 394 -6.44 -35.53 -20.37
CA GLU A 394 -5.62 -36.65 -20.83
C GLU A 394 -5.99 -37.15 -22.25
N THR A 395 -6.42 -36.24 -23.13
CA THR A 395 -6.78 -36.57 -24.51
C THR A 395 -5.58 -36.53 -25.45
N ALA A 396 -5.73 -37.17 -26.62
CA ALA A 396 -4.66 -37.21 -27.61
C ALA A 396 -4.44 -35.82 -28.23
N VAL A 397 -3.20 -35.34 -28.18
CA VAL A 397 -2.79 -34.09 -28.85
C VAL A 397 -2.90 -34.27 -30.37
N PRO A 398 -3.51 -33.34 -31.12
CA PRO A 398 -3.60 -33.46 -32.58
C PRO A 398 -2.22 -33.59 -33.24
N GLU A 399 -2.08 -34.50 -34.23
CA GLU A 399 -0.80 -34.84 -34.87
C GLU A 399 -0.06 -33.62 -35.43
N GLY A 400 -0.79 -32.63 -35.96
CA GLY A 400 -0.20 -31.39 -36.48
C GLY A 400 0.60 -30.61 -35.43
N TYR A 401 0.10 -30.55 -34.18
CA TYR A 401 0.81 -29.90 -33.07
C TYR A 401 2.01 -30.73 -32.61
N GLN A 402 1.89 -32.06 -32.61
CA GLN A 402 3.01 -32.94 -32.26
C GLN A 402 4.18 -32.70 -33.22
N LEU A 403 3.91 -32.75 -34.53
CA LEU A 403 4.92 -32.53 -35.56
C LEU A 403 5.53 -31.13 -35.49
N LEU A 404 4.72 -30.10 -35.20
CA LEU A 404 5.21 -28.73 -35.06
C LEU A 404 6.19 -28.59 -33.88
N ILE A 405 5.80 -29.08 -32.70
CA ILE A 405 6.64 -29.03 -31.50
C ILE A 405 7.93 -29.84 -31.69
N GLU A 406 7.84 -31.02 -32.30
CA GLU A 406 9.02 -31.84 -32.62
C GLU A 406 9.92 -31.18 -33.66
N SER A 407 9.35 -30.50 -34.67
CA SER A 407 10.11 -29.72 -35.65
C SER A 407 10.86 -28.57 -34.97
N MET A 408 10.22 -27.85 -34.05
CA MET A 408 10.84 -26.76 -33.29
C MET A 408 12.03 -27.27 -32.47
N ALA A 409 11.85 -28.39 -31.78
CA ALA A 409 12.91 -29.04 -31.02
C ALA A 409 14.12 -29.45 -31.89
N ASN A 410 13.88 -29.80 -33.15
CA ASN A 410 14.91 -30.25 -34.10
C ASN A 410 15.51 -29.13 -34.97
N THR A 411 15.05 -27.89 -34.83
CA THR A 411 15.58 -26.73 -35.58
C THR A 411 16.91 -26.20 -34.99
N SER A 412 17.45 -26.87 -33.94
CA SER A 412 18.66 -26.45 -33.19
C SER A 412 19.95 -27.15 -33.60
#